data_AF-A0A1C9HZX1-F1
#
_entry.id   AF-A0A1C9HZX1-F1
#
_cell.length_a   1.000
_cell.length_b   1.000
_cell.length_c   1.000
_cell.angle_alpha   90.00
_cell.angle_beta   90.00
_cell.angle_gamma   90.00
#
_symmetry.space_group_name_H-M   'P 1'
#
loop_
_entity.id
_entity.type
_entity.pdbx_description
1 polymer ?
#
loop_
_entity_poly.entity_id
_entity_poly.type
_entity_poly.pdbx_seq_one_letter_code
_entity_poly.pdbx_strand_id
1 'polypeptide(L)'
;MGPAFFTKLIYFFGRCAAKPDSPFGYIMDQWSARSVNLLAGEKVVALSSGMHWPKVQVDGVRLGKAVTAQNGPEIYEAFCQFIDCLASKFECAPDFVEEVMFSHGGNSKGRWRLYVLENDV
;
A
#
# COMPACT_ATOMS: atom_id res chain seq x y z
N MET A 1 11.00 3.32 -13.24
CA MET A 1 10.01 2.38 -12.69
C MET A 1 10.35 2.14 -11.23
N GLY A 2 9.38 2.17 -10.32
CA GLY A 2 9.62 2.04 -8.88
C GLY A 2 8.96 0.79 -8.29
N PRO A 3 9.10 0.55 -6.98
CA PRO A 3 8.58 -0.66 -6.33
C PRO A 3 7.10 -0.92 -6.60
N ALA A 4 6.25 0.11 -6.62
CA ALA A 4 4.82 -0.03 -6.92
C ALA A 4 4.48 -0.61 -8.31
N PHE A 5 5.44 -0.61 -9.25
CA PHE A 5 5.30 -1.32 -10.53
C PHE A 5 5.66 -2.81 -10.38
N PHE A 6 6.80 -3.11 -9.76
CA PHE A 6 7.28 -4.48 -9.60
C PHE A 6 6.39 -5.31 -8.69
N THR A 7 5.83 -4.73 -7.63
CA THR A 7 4.90 -5.44 -6.73
C THR A 7 3.60 -5.83 -7.43
N LYS A 8 3.14 -5.08 -8.43
CA LYS A 8 2.04 -5.50 -9.30
C LYS A 8 2.42 -6.72 -10.14
N LEU A 9 3.63 -6.76 -10.69
CA LEU A 9 4.10 -7.93 -11.42
C LEU A 9 4.18 -9.15 -10.51
N ILE A 10 4.70 -8.99 -9.29
CA ILE A 10 4.73 -10.05 -8.28
C ILE A 10 3.31 -10.53 -7.95
N TYR A 11 2.38 -9.60 -7.71
CA TYR A 11 1.00 -9.96 -7.38
C TYR A 11 0.30 -10.73 -8.51
N PHE A 12 0.36 -10.21 -9.74
CA PHE A 12 -0.37 -10.81 -10.88
C PHE A 12 0.30 -12.06 -11.44
N PHE A 13 1.63 -12.12 -11.51
CA PHE A 13 2.35 -13.24 -12.12
C PHE A 13 2.92 -14.22 -11.11
N GLY A 14 3.20 -13.77 -9.88
CA GLY A 14 3.72 -14.62 -8.81
C GLY A 14 2.75 -15.74 -8.43
N ARG A 15 1.43 -15.49 -8.41
CA ARG A 15 0.42 -16.53 -8.15
C ARG A 15 0.48 -17.69 -9.12
N CYS A 16 0.68 -17.38 -10.41
CA CYS A 16 0.70 -18.38 -11.46
C CYS A 16 1.99 -19.22 -11.43
N ALA A 17 3.06 -18.68 -10.86
CA ALA A 17 4.38 -19.31 -10.81
C ALA A 17 4.72 -19.93 -9.45
N ALA A 18 3.97 -19.61 -8.40
CA ALA A 18 4.22 -20.06 -7.03
C ALA A 18 3.86 -21.54 -6.84
N LYS A 19 4.65 -22.24 -6.02
CA LYS A 19 4.25 -23.56 -5.50
C LYS A 19 3.10 -23.39 -4.50
N PRO A 20 2.28 -24.43 -4.29
CA PRO A 20 1.38 -24.47 -3.14
C PRO A 20 2.15 -24.07 -1.86
N ASP A 21 1.50 -23.25 -1.03
CA ASP A 21 2.03 -22.76 0.26
C ASP A 21 3.25 -21.83 0.19
N SER A 22 3.63 -21.33 -0.98
CA SER A 22 4.68 -20.29 -1.07
C SER A 22 4.15 -18.95 -0.54
N PRO A 23 4.98 -18.15 0.17
CA PRO A 23 4.59 -16.82 0.62
C PRO A 23 4.16 -15.95 -0.55
N PHE A 24 3.08 -15.20 -0.36
CA PHE A 24 2.43 -14.42 -1.41
C PHE A 24 2.80 -12.94 -1.30
N GLY A 25 2.95 -12.27 -2.45
CA GLY A 25 3.35 -10.87 -2.51
C GLY A 25 2.18 -9.95 -2.84
N TYR A 26 2.05 -8.86 -2.10
CA TYR A 26 0.93 -7.91 -2.20
C TYR A 26 1.27 -6.64 -2.98
N ILE A 27 0.26 -5.91 -3.45
CA ILE A 27 0.48 -4.65 -4.17
C ILE A 27 0.85 -3.55 -3.17
N MET A 28 2.14 -3.21 -3.09
CA MET A 28 2.63 -2.04 -2.35
C MET A 28 2.49 -0.77 -3.21
N ASP A 29 1.32 -0.14 -3.21
CA ASP A 29 1.05 1.15 -3.84
C ASP A 29 0.97 2.28 -2.80
N GLN A 30 0.66 3.50 -3.23
CA GLN A 30 0.55 4.64 -2.32
C GLN A 30 -0.57 4.47 -1.27
N TRP A 31 -1.68 3.79 -1.59
CA TRP A 31 -2.81 3.66 -0.67
C TRP A 31 -2.63 2.53 0.31
N SER A 32 -2.18 1.36 -0.16
CA SER A 32 -1.86 0.26 0.74
C SER A 32 -0.67 0.61 1.65
N ALA A 33 0.38 1.26 1.14
CA ALA A 33 1.51 1.72 1.95
C ALA A 33 1.11 2.72 3.05
N ARG A 34 0.27 3.71 2.73
CA ARG A 34 -0.22 4.67 3.73
C ARG A 34 -1.10 3.98 4.78
N SER A 35 -1.92 3.02 4.35
CA SER A 35 -2.76 2.25 5.26
C SER A 35 -1.92 1.40 6.22
N VAL A 36 -0.88 0.73 5.71
CA VAL A 36 0.05 -0.03 6.55
C VAL A 36 0.75 0.88 7.55
N ASN A 37 1.31 2.02 7.13
CA ASN A 37 1.96 2.94 8.06
C ASN A 37 0.99 3.46 9.14
N LEU A 38 -0.23 3.80 8.75
CA LEU A 38 -1.26 4.27 9.69
C LEU A 38 -1.63 3.18 10.71
N LEU A 39 -1.89 1.96 10.24
CA LEU A 39 -2.35 0.85 11.08
C LEU A 39 -1.22 0.29 11.96
N ALA A 40 0.02 0.33 11.48
CA ALA A 40 1.21 -0.03 12.25
C ALA A 40 1.55 1.04 13.30
N GLY A 41 1.10 2.29 13.09
CA GLY A 41 1.47 3.43 13.93
C GLY A 41 2.92 3.90 13.73
N GLU A 42 3.60 3.41 12.69
CA GLU A 42 4.99 3.73 12.38
C GLU A 42 5.26 3.73 10.87
N LYS A 43 6.41 4.25 10.45
CA LYS A 43 6.80 4.36 9.03
C LYS A 43 7.45 3.07 8.53
N VAL A 44 6.63 2.04 8.31
CA VAL A 44 7.06 0.75 7.73
C VAL A 44 7.52 0.93 6.27
N VAL A 45 6.70 1.57 5.44
CA VAL A 45 6.97 1.82 4.03
C VAL A 45 7.44 3.26 3.83
N ALA A 46 8.57 3.42 3.15
CA ALA A 46 9.10 4.72 2.76
C ALA A 46 8.24 5.35 1.66
N LEU A 47 7.67 6.50 1.97
CA LEU A 47 6.87 7.31 1.06
C LEU A 47 7.58 8.63 0.79
N SER A 48 7.44 9.14 -0.44
CA SER A 48 8.06 10.42 -0.81
C SER A 48 7.48 11.55 0.03
N SER A 49 8.36 12.46 0.44
CA SER A 49 7.97 13.75 1.00
C SER A 49 7.45 14.63 -0.12
N GLY A 50 6.17 14.43 -0.46
CA GLY A 50 5.41 15.32 -1.33
C GLY A 50 5.82 15.28 -2.80
N MET A 51 5.11 14.48 -3.59
CA MET A 51 5.13 14.56 -5.04
C MET A 51 4.06 15.55 -5.53
N HIS A 52 4.48 16.48 -6.37
CA HIS A 52 3.60 17.35 -7.14
C HIS A 52 3.18 16.56 -8.39
N TRP A 53 1.98 15.96 -8.40
CA TRP A 53 1.34 15.54 -9.66
C TRP A 53 0.34 16.63 -10.09
N PRO A 54 0.20 16.93 -11.39
CA PRO A 54 0.06 18.31 -11.85
C PRO A 54 -1.35 18.88 -11.71
N LYS A 55 -1.38 20.20 -11.48
CA LYS A 55 -2.49 21.16 -11.68
C LYS A 55 -3.74 20.92 -10.84
N VAL A 56 -3.73 21.37 -9.58
CA VAL A 56 -4.67 22.36 -9.03
C VAL A 56 -4.05 22.81 -7.70
N GLN A 57 -3.36 23.96 -7.71
CA GLN A 57 -3.07 24.70 -6.48
C GLN A 57 -4.36 25.39 -6.07
N VAL A 58 -5.05 24.85 -5.06
CA VAL A 58 -6.09 25.55 -4.33
C VAL A 58 -5.81 25.30 -2.85
N ASP A 59 -5.40 26.36 -2.16
CA ASP A 59 -5.31 26.53 -0.70
C ASP A 59 -5.28 25.24 0.16
N GLY A 60 -4.08 24.84 0.59
CA GLY A 60 -3.91 23.79 1.62
C GLY A 60 -3.77 22.34 1.11
N VAL A 61 -3.40 22.13 -0.16
CA VAL A 61 -3.28 20.78 -0.77
C VAL A 61 -2.21 19.92 -0.07
N ARG A 62 -2.63 18.84 0.59
CA ARG A 62 -1.74 17.74 0.99
C ARG A 62 -1.12 17.12 -0.27
N LEU A 63 0.20 17.24 -0.45
CA LEU A 63 0.92 16.65 -1.58
C LEU A 63 0.70 15.13 -1.64
N GLY A 64 0.61 14.58 -2.85
CA GLY A 64 0.54 13.14 -3.05
C GLY A 64 1.83 12.47 -2.60
N LYS A 65 1.74 11.43 -1.77
CA LYS A 65 2.88 10.57 -1.40
C LYS A 65 2.99 9.42 -2.39
N ALA A 66 4.20 9.07 -2.82
CA ALA A 66 4.47 7.93 -3.69
C ALA A 66 5.44 6.95 -3.03
N VAL A 67 5.30 5.65 -3.30
CA VAL A 67 6.25 4.62 -2.83
C VAL A 67 7.60 4.87 -3.47
N THR A 68 8.64 5.04 -2.65
CA THR A 68 9.98 5.41 -3.12
C THR A 68 10.80 4.18 -3.50
N ALA A 69 11.88 4.40 -4.24
CA ALA A 69 12.85 3.35 -4.55
C ALA A 69 13.71 2.91 -3.34
N GLN A 70 13.55 3.55 -2.17
CA GLN A 70 14.24 3.12 -0.95
C GLN A 70 13.63 1.86 -0.31
N ASN A 71 12.42 1.48 -0.74
CA ASN A 71 11.78 0.24 -0.30
C ASN A 71 12.44 -0.95 -0.99
N GLY A 72 13.44 -1.53 -0.32
CA GLY A 72 14.10 -2.76 -0.72
C GLY A 72 13.26 -4.02 -0.41
N PRO A 73 13.81 -5.21 -0.69
CA PRO A 73 13.15 -6.49 -0.44
C PRO A 73 12.72 -6.67 1.02
N GLU A 74 13.53 -6.23 1.99
CA GLU A 74 13.25 -6.38 3.42
C GLU A 74 12.01 -5.57 3.83
N ILE A 75 11.87 -4.35 3.29
CA ILE A 75 10.71 -3.50 3.54
C ILE A 75 9.46 -4.08 2.88
N TYR A 76 9.60 -4.63 1.68
CA TYR A 76 8.49 -5.27 0.98
C TYR A 76 8.02 -6.53 1.72
N GLU A 77 8.95 -7.31 2.29
CA GLU A 77 8.62 -8.48 3.09
C GLU A 77 7.93 -8.09 4.40
N ALA A 78 8.41 -7.06 5.10
CA ALA A 78 7.74 -6.52 6.29
C ALA A 78 6.32 -6.01 5.97
N PHE A 79 6.13 -5.36 4.82
CA PHE A 79 4.82 -4.96 4.32
C PHE A 79 3.91 -6.17 4.10
N CYS A 80 4.40 -7.26 3.48
CA CYS A 80 3.59 -8.45 3.25
C CYS A 80 3.23 -9.18 4.54
N GLN A 81 4.19 -9.35 5.45
CA GLN A 81 3.98 -9.96 6.76
C GLN A 81 2.94 -9.19 7.58
N PHE A 82 2.94 -7.85 7.51
CA PHE A 82 1.93 -7.03 8.18
C PHE A 82 0.51 -7.35 7.68
N ILE A 83 0.34 -7.54 6.36
CA ILE A 83 -0.95 -7.93 5.76
C ILE A 83 -1.37 -9.31 6.24
N ASP A 84 -0.45 -10.28 6.21
CA ASP A 84 -0.71 -11.65 6.68
C ASP A 84 -1.10 -11.67 8.16
N CYS A 85 -0.42 -10.87 9.00
CA CYS A 85 -0.76 -10.72 10.41
C CYS A 85 -2.16 -10.13 10.62
N LEU A 86 -2.54 -9.10 9.84
CA LEU A 86 -3.89 -8.54 9.90
C LEU A 86 -4.95 -9.55 9.44
N ALA A 87 -4.68 -10.27 8.35
CA ALA A 87 -5.57 -11.30 7.82
C ALA A 87 -5.81 -12.42 8.84
N SER A 88 -4.74 -12.90 9.47
CA SER A 88 -4.80 -13.87 10.55
C SER A 88 -5.62 -13.35 11.74
N LYS A 89 -5.37 -12.10 12.17
CA LYS A 89 -6.07 -11.47 13.30
C LYS A 89 -7.59 -11.31 13.05
N PHE A 90 -7.99 -11.04 11.82
CA PHE A 90 -9.39 -10.86 11.44
C PHE A 90 -10.04 -12.11 10.82
N GLU A 91 -9.33 -13.24 10.81
CA GLU A 91 -9.78 -14.51 10.25
C GLU A 91 -10.32 -14.37 8.81
N CYS A 92 -9.63 -13.60 7.98
CA CYS A 92 -10.03 -13.33 6.60
C CYS A 92 -8.90 -13.58 5.61
N ALA A 93 -9.24 -13.62 4.32
CA ALA A 93 -8.25 -13.84 3.27
C ALA A 93 -7.29 -12.63 3.18
N PRO A 94 -5.96 -12.84 3.09
CA PRO A 94 -5.01 -11.73 2.99
C PRO A 94 -5.24 -10.80 1.79
N ASP A 95 -5.70 -11.37 0.67
CA ASP A 95 -6.09 -10.60 -0.52
C ASP A 95 -7.21 -9.61 -0.23
N PHE A 96 -8.19 -10.04 0.55
CA PHE A 96 -9.29 -9.20 0.96
C PHE A 96 -8.80 -8.07 1.87
N VAL A 97 -7.84 -8.33 2.77
CA VAL A 97 -7.23 -7.28 3.61
C VAL A 97 -6.50 -6.24 2.77
N GLU A 98 -5.65 -6.69 1.84
CA GLU A 98 -4.94 -5.80 0.91
C GLU A 98 -5.92 -4.91 0.13
N GLU A 99 -6.98 -5.51 -0.43
CA GLU A 99 -7.99 -4.80 -1.21
C GLU A 99 -8.79 -3.79 -0.36
N VAL A 100 -9.15 -4.15 0.88
CA VAL A 100 -9.86 -3.25 1.79
C VAL A 100 -8.97 -2.07 2.21
N MET A 101 -7.68 -2.33 2.48
CA MET A 101 -6.70 -1.28 2.76
C MET A 101 -6.43 -0.38 1.55
N PHE A 102 -6.45 -0.93 0.34
CA PHE A 102 -6.39 -0.17 -0.90
C PHE A 102 -7.61 0.75 -1.06
N SER A 103 -8.79 0.25 -0.69
CA SER A 103 -10.10 0.92 -0.76
C SER A 103 -10.50 1.38 -2.19
N HIS A 104 -11.75 1.80 -2.34
CA HIS A 104 -12.29 2.32 -3.59
C HIS A 104 -11.63 3.64 -4.03
N GLY A 105 -11.26 3.71 -5.31
CA GLY A 105 -10.77 4.90 -6.02
C GLY A 105 -11.70 5.32 -7.16
N GLY A 106 -11.24 6.25 -8.01
CA GLY A 106 -12.01 6.80 -9.14
C GLY A 106 -12.29 8.29 -8.97
N ASN A 107 -13.43 8.77 -9.49
CA ASN A 107 -13.81 10.18 -9.43
C ASN A 107 -14.08 10.68 -7.99
N SER A 108 -14.36 9.77 -7.06
CA SER A 108 -14.52 10.06 -5.63
C SER A 108 -13.66 9.11 -4.80
N LYS A 109 -13.10 9.63 -3.69
CA LYS A 109 -12.30 8.83 -2.75
C LYS A 109 -13.23 8.12 -1.77
N GLY A 110 -13.02 6.82 -1.55
CA GLY A 110 -13.70 6.09 -0.49
C GLY A 110 -13.41 6.63 0.92
N ARG A 111 -14.29 6.33 1.88
CA ARG A 111 -14.19 6.81 3.28
C ARG A 111 -12.84 6.45 3.92
N TRP A 112 -12.32 5.25 3.66
CA TRP A 112 -11.02 4.83 4.17
C TRP A 112 -9.87 5.71 3.65
N ARG A 113 -9.83 6.00 2.34
CA ARG A 113 -8.80 6.88 1.77
C ARG A 113 -8.84 8.30 2.35
N LEU A 114 -10.04 8.82 2.66
CA LEU A 114 -10.19 10.10 3.35
C LEU A 114 -9.63 10.02 4.78
N TYR A 115 -9.99 8.99 5.52
CA TYR A 115 -9.47 8.76 6.87
C TYR A 115 -7.94 8.64 6.90
N VAL A 116 -7.36 7.87 5.97
CA VAL A 116 -5.90 7.75 5.82
C VAL A 116 -5.26 9.08 5.40
N LEU A 117 -5.93 9.90 4.57
CA LEU A 117 -5.45 11.25 4.28
C LEU A 117 -5.40 12.13 5.51
N GLU A 118 -6.34 11.98 6.44
CA GLU A 118 -6.46 12.77 7.67
C GLU A 118 -5.48 12.37 8.76
N ASN A 119 -5.08 11.09 8.79
CA ASN A 119 -4.38 10.51 9.93
C ASN A 119 -3.01 9.90 9.60
N ASP A 120 -2.55 9.86 8.34
CA ASP A 120 -1.28 9.19 8.02
C ASP A 120 -0.05 9.88 8.64
N VAL A 121 0.92 9.03 8.99
CA VAL A 121 2.18 9.37 9.68
C VAL A 121 3.27 9.91 8.72
#